data_AF-A0A8H4TKA1-F1
#
_entry.id   AF-A0A8H4TKA1-F1
#
_cell.length_a   1.000
_cell.length_b   1.000
_cell.length_c   1.000
_cell.angle_alpha   90.00
_cell.angle_beta   90.00
_cell.angle_gamma   90.00
#
_symmetry.space_group_name_H-M   'P 1'
#
loop_
_entity.id
_entity.type
_entity.pdbx_description
1 polymer ?
#
loop_
_entity_poly.entity_id
_entity_poly.type
_entity_poly.pdbx_seq_one_letter_code
_entity_poly.pdbx_strand_id
1 'polypeptide(L)'
;MTNFFKAALCASIVFLAGASAKVNRTNAVLTVLEQHKDLTAFYELFKSTGGGSGIPEPAFEERFNDNNVGLDFTILAPTNEAIARVHGLAEKLTTAAGYPLLAALLRTHILPGKLAPHDMCNKNIVSIEGFSIHTDSKGGITTNPGLTKTDVRAGTQARLLKDKRGKPIRVPASNGVVYKIDNILDPLLTYFGEDSAKNHRSLPTIKHTPSKSMKDILAADPETSRARDLLYTVAPWFARDRLDMSFSGRRTKENSKVVYLVPSNEALKPFTKAAEAPGNADTTRFFIMAGFGRIDGRHIKGRAGFKLEVEGGRVMNAEVEKRECGSNGCIWRIGRVIDSVYGLF
;
A
#
# COMPACT_ATOMS: atom_id res chain seq x y z
N MET A 1 -0.26 16.14 -10.14
CA MET A 1 0.23 15.86 -8.77
C MET A 1 -0.81 14.98 -8.09
N THR A 2 -0.50 13.71 -7.86
CA THR A 2 -1.38 12.70 -7.27
C THR A 2 -1.66 13.00 -5.80
N ASN A 3 -2.89 12.68 -5.39
CA ASN A 3 -3.52 13.11 -4.15
C ASN A 3 -3.55 11.96 -3.11
N PHE A 4 -2.62 10.99 -3.16
CA PHE A 4 -2.56 9.84 -2.24
C PHE A 4 -2.71 10.28 -0.78
N PHE A 5 -2.12 11.42 -0.43
CA PHE A 5 -2.18 11.98 0.90
C PHE A 5 -3.18 13.15 1.08
N LYS A 6 -4.00 13.47 0.07
CA LYS A 6 -5.12 14.43 0.23
C LYS A 6 -6.44 13.74 0.62
N ALA A 7 -6.59 12.43 0.44
CA ALA A 7 -7.86 11.74 0.67
C ALA A 7 -8.33 11.80 2.14
N ALA A 8 -7.43 12.08 3.09
CA ALA A 8 -7.78 12.21 4.51
C ALA A 8 -8.57 13.49 4.86
N LEU A 9 -8.56 14.55 4.03
CA LEU A 9 -9.11 15.86 4.43
C LEU A 9 -10.60 16.08 4.09
N CYS A 10 -11.27 15.14 3.40
CA CYS A 10 -12.71 15.22 3.16
C CYS A 10 -13.52 14.17 3.94
N ALA A 11 -12.92 13.51 4.93
CA ALA A 11 -13.61 12.54 5.79
C ALA A 11 -14.30 13.18 7.02
N SER A 12 -14.43 14.50 7.06
CA SER A 12 -15.12 15.20 8.14
C SER A 12 -15.88 16.39 7.56
N ILE A 13 -17.11 16.59 8.04
CA ILE A 13 -18.13 17.55 7.56
C ILE A 13 -18.95 16.91 6.42
N VAL A 14 -20.13 16.33 6.68
CA VAL A 14 -21.32 16.94 7.29
C VAL A 14 -22.03 15.95 8.24
N PHE A 15 -21.96 16.19 9.54
CA PHE A 15 -22.99 15.72 10.47
C PHE A 15 -24.09 16.78 10.49
N LEU A 16 -25.15 16.58 9.69
CA LEU A 16 -26.44 17.19 9.99
C LEU A 16 -27.22 16.15 10.78
N ALA A 17 -27.43 16.45 12.06
CA ALA A 17 -28.36 15.73 12.93
C ALA A 17 -29.79 15.90 12.40
N GLY A 18 -30.13 15.10 11.39
CA GLY A 18 -31.49 14.73 11.03
C GLY A 18 -31.72 13.28 11.46
N ALA A 19 -32.96 12.92 11.78
CA ALA A 19 -33.34 11.54 12.10
C ALA A 19 -32.67 10.56 11.12
N SER A 20 -31.89 9.61 11.66
CA SER A 20 -31.08 8.67 10.86
C SER A 20 -31.98 7.95 9.86
N ALA A 21 -31.93 8.38 8.60
CA ALA A 21 -32.63 7.70 7.52
C ALA A 21 -32.09 6.28 7.46
N LYS A 22 -32.99 5.29 7.33
CA LYS A 22 -32.58 3.88 7.22
C LYS A 22 -31.66 3.73 6.01
N VAL A 23 -30.43 3.24 6.23
CA VAL A 23 -29.43 2.95 5.20
C VAL A 23 -30.07 2.14 4.07
N ASN A 24 -29.97 2.63 2.82
CA ASN A 24 -30.55 1.96 1.66
C ASN A 24 -29.46 1.30 0.82
N ARG A 25 -29.26 -0.01 1.01
CA ARG A 25 -28.22 -0.79 0.33
C ARG A 25 -28.68 -1.44 -0.98
N THR A 26 -29.94 -1.23 -1.36
CA THR A 26 -30.58 -1.99 -2.43
C THR A 26 -29.80 -1.85 -3.74
N ASN A 27 -29.14 -2.94 -4.16
CA ASN A 27 -28.30 -3.00 -5.36
C ASN A 27 -27.15 -1.97 -5.41
N ALA A 28 -26.66 -1.48 -4.26
CA ALA A 28 -25.51 -0.59 -4.20
C ALA A 28 -24.21 -1.32 -4.58
N VAL A 29 -23.16 -0.58 -4.94
CA VAL A 29 -21.95 -1.16 -5.54
C VAL A 29 -21.29 -2.23 -4.67
N LEU A 30 -21.23 -2.09 -3.34
CA LEU A 30 -20.68 -3.14 -2.47
C LEU A 30 -21.63 -4.35 -2.32
N THR A 31 -22.94 -4.11 -2.21
CA THR A 31 -23.95 -5.19 -2.27
C THR A 31 -23.90 -5.95 -3.61
N VAL A 32 -23.59 -5.29 -4.72
CA VAL A 32 -23.36 -5.98 -6.01
C VAL A 32 -22.14 -6.89 -5.94
N LEU A 33 -21.04 -6.49 -5.30
CA LEU A 33 -19.88 -7.37 -5.12
C LEU A 33 -20.20 -8.59 -4.25
N GLU A 34 -20.98 -8.39 -3.18
CA GLU A 34 -21.43 -9.44 -2.27
C GLU A 34 -22.27 -10.51 -2.98
N GLN A 35 -23.18 -10.07 -3.86
CA GLN A 35 -24.16 -10.96 -4.49
C GLN A 35 -23.68 -11.55 -5.82
N HIS A 36 -22.76 -10.88 -6.51
CA HIS A 36 -22.31 -11.30 -7.82
C HIS A 36 -21.29 -12.46 -7.69
N LYS A 37 -21.66 -13.66 -8.15
CA LYS A 37 -20.90 -14.92 -8.02
C LYS A 37 -19.41 -14.88 -8.37
N ASP A 38 -18.99 -14.02 -9.31
CA ASP A 38 -17.59 -13.92 -9.74
C ASP A 38 -16.76 -12.88 -8.93
N LEU A 39 -17.37 -12.16 -7.98
CA LEU A 39 -16.77 -10.99 -7.31
C LEU A 39 -16.78 -11.10 -5.78
N THR A 40 -17.33 -12.18 -5.23
CA THR A 40 -17.48 -12.38 -3.79
C THR A 40 -16.15 -12.37 -3.04
N ALA A 41 -15.07 -12.89 -3.63
CA ALA A 41 -13.75 -12.87 -3.01
C ALA A 41 -13.21 -11.44 -2.84
N PHE A 42 -13.55 -10.53 -3.76
CA PHE A 42 -13.19 -9.13 -3.62
C PHE A 42 -14.03 -8.46 -2.52
N TYR A 43 -15.33 -8.78 -2.43
CA TYR A 43 -16.17 -8.33 -1.31
C TYR A 43 -15.66 -8.84 0.04
N GLU A 44 -15.16 -10.06 0.14
CA GLU A 44 -14.59 -10.60 1.38
C GLU A 44 -13.41 -9.78 1.90
N LEU A 45 -12.61 -9.17 1.01
CA LEU A 45 -11.57 -8.22 1.42
C LEU A 45 -12.17 -6.95 2.04
N PHE A 46 -13.26 -6.40 1.49
CA PHE A 46 -13.99 -5.32 2.15
C PHE A 46 -14.58 -5.77 3.49
N LYS A 47 -15.25 -6.92 3.54
CA LYS A 47 -15.87 -7.44 4.76
C LYS A 47 -14.87 -7.61 5.90
N SER A 48 -13.64 -8.05 5.58
CA SER A 48 -12.57 -8.20 6.56
C SER A 48 -12.15 -6.90 7.25
N THR A 49 -12.52 -5.74 6.69
CA THR A 49 -12.22 -4.44 7.31
C THR A 49 -13.10 -4.13 8.52
N GLY A 50 -14.31 -4.68 8.62
CA GLY A 50 -15.19 -4.47 9.77
C GLY A 50 -14.93 -5.43 10.94
N GLY A 51 -13.88 -6.24 10.88
CA GLY A 51 -13.53 -7.20 11.92
C GLY A 51 -14.61 -8.26 12.11
N GLY A 52 -15.13 -8.39 13.32
CA GLY A 52 -16.12 -9.41 13.69
C GLY A 52 -17.58 -9.09 13.32
N SER A 53 -17.86 -7.91 12.73
CA SER A 53 -19.22 -7.46 12.44
C SER A 53 -19.90 -8.22 11.29
N GLY A 54 -19.12 -8.91 10.46
CA GLY A 54 -19.61 -9.58 9.25
C GLY A 54 -19.98 -8.63 8.11
N ILE A 55 -19.66 -7.33 8.22
CA ILE A 55 -19.82 -6.31 7.18
C ILE A 55 -18.55 -5.45 7.10
N PRO A 56 -18.27 -4.75 5.99
CA PRO A 56 -17.16 -3.79 5.91
C PRO A 56 -17.20 -2.70 7.00
N GLU A 57 -16.05 -2.04 7.25
CA GLU A 57 -16.00 -0.91 8.20
C GLU A 57 -16.96 0.22 7.78
N PRO A 58 -17.44 1.06 8.73
CA PRO A 58 -18.38 2.15 8.44
C PRO A 58 -17.91 3.07 7.31
N ALA A 59 -16.61 3.35 7.20
CA ALA A 59 -16.06 4.19 6.14
C ALA A 59 -16.27 3.63 4.71
N PHE A 60 -16.43 2.31 4.56
CA PHE A 60 -16.83 1.70 3.29
C PHE A 60 -18.35 1.57 3.16
N GLU A 61 -19.02 1.08 4.21
CA GLU A 61 -20.47 0.85 4.19
C GLU A 61 -21.25 2.14 4.00
N GLU A 62 -21.01 3.15 4.84
CA GLU A 62 -21.77 4.40 4.82
C GLU A 62 -21.49 5.19 3.54
N ARG A 63 -20.27 5.09 3.00
CA ARG A 63 -19.87 5.88 1.84
C ARG A 63 -20.22 5.25 0.50
N PHE A 64 -20.04 3.93 0.35
CA PHE A 64 -20.16 3.24 -0.94
C PHE A 64 -21.36 2.29 -1.00
N ASN A 65 -21.98 1.96 0.14
CA ASN A 65 -23.09 1.02 0.22
C ASN A 65 -24.42 1.65 0.66
N ASP A 66 -24.51 2.99 0.73
CA ASP A 66 -25.75 3.70 1.02
C ASP A 66 -26.19 4.58 -0.15
N ASN A 67 -27.33 4.24 -0.75
CA ASN A 67 -27.96 5.01 -1.83
C ASN A 67 -28.46 6.39 -1.37
N ASN A 68 -28.64 6.61 -0.07
CA ASN A 68 -29.08 7.90 0.47
C ASN A 68 -28.00 9.00 0.36
N VAL A 69 -26.73 8.60 0.19
CA VAL A 69 -25.60 9.54 0.07
C VAL A 69 -25.65 10.34 -1.24
N GLY A 70 -26.31 9.81 -2.28
CA GLY A 70 -26.46 10.49 -3.57
C GLY A 70 -25.16 10.65 -4.37
N LEU A 71 -24.13 9.86 -4.06
CA LEU A 71 -22.88 9.80 -4.80
C LEU A 71 -22.82 8.53 -5.67
N ASP A 72 -22.27 8.67 -6.88
CA ASP A 72 -22.04 7.58 -7.80
C ASP A 72 -20.58 7.10 -7.79
N PHE A 73 -20.39 5.79 -8.01
CA PHE A 73 -19.06 5.17 -8.02
C PHE A 73 -18.86 4.20 -9.19
N THR A 74 -17.60 4.01 -9.57
CA THR A 74 -17.17 2.97 -10.50
C THR A 74 -16.16 2.07 -9.80
N ILE A 75 -16.46 0.78 -9.64
CA ILE A 75 -15.53 -0.18 -9.06
C ILE A 75 -14.85 -0.98 -10.19
N LEU A 76 -13.52 -0.99 -10.18
CA LEU A 76 -12.71 -1.91 -10.96
C LEU A 76 -12.49 -3.16 -10.08
N ALA A 77 -13.31 -4.20 -10.24
CA ALA A 77 -13.34 -5.34 -9.33
C ALA A 77 -12.53 -6.53 -9.88
N PRO A 78 -11.44 -6.94 -9.21
CA PRO A 78 -10.78 -8.21 -9.51
C PRO A 78 -11.78 -9.36 -9.37
N THR A 79 -11.74 -10.32 -10.30
CA THR A 79 -12.57 -11.53 -10.20
C THR A 79 -12.09 -12.45 -9.09
N ASN A 80 -12.93 -13.40 -8.69
CA ASN A 80 -12.55 -14.47 -7.77
C ASN A 80 -11.31 -15.24 -8.27
N GLU A 81 -11.19 -15.45 -9.58
CA GLU A 81 -10.00 -16.04 -10.20
C GLU A 81 -8.76 -15.15 -10.04
N ALA A 82 -8.91 -13.84 -10.22
CA ALA A 82 -7.82 -12.88 -10.00
C ALA A 82 -7.34 -12.90 -8.54
N ILE A 83 -8.27 -12.85 -7.57
CA ILE A 83 -7.94 -12.91 -6.14
C ILE A 83 -7.27 -14.25 -5.78
N ALA A 84 -7.77 -15.38 -6.31
CA ALA A 84 -7.27 -16.71 -6.00
C ALA A 84 -5.82 -16.95 -6.46
N ARG A 85 -5.34 -16.21 -7.47
CA ARG A 85 -3.93 -16.26 -7.91
C ARG A 85 -2.96 -15.67 -6.88
N VAL A 86 -3.45 -14.87 -5.94
CA VAL A 86 -2.62 -14.17 -4.95
C VAL A 86 -2.69 -14.89 -3.61
N HIS A 87 -1.84 -15.91 -3.45
CA HIS A 87 -1.83 -16.73 -2.25
C HIS A 87 -1.45 -15.93 -0.98
N GLY A 88 -2.25 -16.10 0.08
CA GLY A 88 -2.00 -15.45 1.37
C GLY A 88 -2.29 -13.95 1.41
N LEU A 89 -2.96 -13.40 0.39
CA LEU A 89 -3.33 -11.98 0.35
C LEU A 89 -4.15 -11.55 1.58
N ALA A 90 -5.26 -12.26 1.80
CA ALA A 90 -6.17 -11.98 2.92
C ALA A 90 -5.44 -12.12 4.26
N GLU A 91 -4.63 -13.17 4.44
CA GLU A 91 -3.88 -13.38 5.68
C GLU A 91 -2.88 -12.25 5.98
N LYS A 92 -2.21 -11.71 4.96
CA LYS A 92 -1.25 -10.61 5.12
C LYS A 92 -1.94 -9.27 5.40
N LEU A 93 -2.99 -8.98 4.64
CA LEU A 93 -3.62 -7.66 4.64
C LEU A 93 -4.68 -7.45 5.73
N THR A 94 -5.25 -8.53 6.29
CA THR A 94 -6.27 -8.43 7.34
C THR A 94 -5.71 -8.36 8.76
N THR A 95 -4.38 -8.39 8.91
CA THR A 95 -3.74 -8.14 10.21
C THR A 95 -3.91 -6.66 10.61
N ALA A 96 -3.87 -6.37 11.91
CA ALA A 96 -3.94 -4.99 12.41
C ALA A 96 -2.86 -4.07 11.79
N ALA A 97 -1.69 -4.62 11.46
CA ALA A 97 -0.62 -3.87 10.82
C ALA A 97 -0.79 -3.74 9.30
N GLY A 98 -1.44 -4.70 8.64
CA GLY A 98 -1.75 -4.68 7.21
C GLY A 98 -3.00 -3.84 6.88
N TYR A 99 -3.83 -3.54 7.88
CA TYR A 99 -5.11 -2.85 7.69
C TYR A 99 -5.02 -1.52 6.92
N PRO A 100 -4.10 -0.58 7.25
CA PRO A 100 -4.01 0.67 6.49
C PRO A 100 -3.71 0.43 5.01
N LEU A 101 -2.88 -0.58 4.72
CA LEU A 101 -2.54 -0.97 3.35
C LEU A 101 -3.73 -1.61 2.63
N LEU A 102 -4.48 -2.49 3.32
CA LEU A 102 -5.71 -3.08 2.77
C LEU A 102 -6.70 -1.99 2.37
N ALA A 103 -7.01 -1.06 3.27
CA ALA A 103 -7.96 0.02 3.00
C ALA A 103 -7.54 0.88 1.80
N ALA A 104 -6.25 1.21 1.69
CA ALA A 104 -5.71 1.97 0.56
C ALA A 104 -5.84 1.19 -0.76
N LEU A 105 -5.50 -0.11 -0.77
CA LEU A 105 -5.66 -0.97 -1.94
C LEU A 105 -7.12 -1.06 -2.38
N LEU A 106 -8.06 -1.27 -1.45
CA LEU A 106 -9.49 -1.34 -1.75
C LEU A 106 -10.01 -0.03 -2.35
N ARG A 107 -9.68 1.13 -1.76
CA ARG A 107 -10.09 2.45 -2.28
C ARG A 107 -9.43 2.81 -3.60
N THR A 108 -8.29 2.22 -3.93
CA THR A 108 -7.64 2.38 -5.25
C THR A 108 -8.51 1.81 -6.38
N HIS A 109 -9.27 0.76 -6.10
CA HIS A 109 -10.18 0.13 -7.06
C HIS A 109 -11.52 0.88 -7.22
N ILE A 110 -11.73 1.97 -6.48
CA ILE A 110 -12.95 2.77 -6.53
C ILE A 110 -12.63 4.10 -7.22
N LEU A 111 -13.35 4.41 -8.29
CA LEU A 111 -13.29 5.68 -9.01
C LEU A 111 -14.55 6.49 -8.73
N PRO A 112 -14.46 7.83 -8.67
CA PRO A 112 -15.62 8.69 -8.52
C PRO A 112 -16.48 8.70 -9.80
N GLY A 113 -17.80 8.71 -9.61
CA GLY A 113 -18.79 8.81 -10.67
C GLY A 113 -19.16 7.47 -11.33
N LYS A 114 -20.24 7.50 -12.10
CA LYS A 114 -20.74 6.36 -12.88
C LYS A 114 -20.16 6.40 -14.29
N LEU A 115 -18.96 5.86 -14.45
CA LEU A 115 -18.15 6.00 -15.65
C LEU A 115 -18.54 4.96 -16.71
N ALA A 116 -18.76 5.43 -17.94
CA ALA A 116 -18.86 4.57 -19.10
C ALA A 116 -17.45 4.25 -19.66
N PRO A 117 -17.28 3.24 -20.53
CA PRO A 117 -15.96 2.91 -21.07
C PRO A 117 -15.25 4.06 -21.80
N HIS A 118 -16.00 4.96 -22.44
CA HIS A 118 -15.45 6.15 -23.10
C HIS A 118 -15.00 7.25 -22.13
N ASP A 119 -15.48 7.21 -20.88
CA ASP A 119 -15.03 8.10 -19.81
C ASP A 119 -13.70 7.64 -19.20
N MET A 120 -13.37 6.36 -19.34
CA MET A 120 -12.13 5.77 -18.81
C MET A 120 -11.01 5.65 -19.86
N CYS A 121 -11.37 5.40 -21.11
CA CYS A 121 -10.42 5.14 -22.18
C CYS A 121 -9.47 6.33 -22.43
N ASN A 122 -8.17 6.06 -22.37
CA ASN A 122 -7.05 6.98 -22.54
C ASN A 122 -7.09 8.22 -21.62
N LYS A 123 -7.80 8.11 -20.48
CA LYS A 123 -7.92 9.19 -19.49
C LYS A 123 -7.25 8.78 -18.18
N ASN A 124 -6.71 9.77 -17.48
CA ASN A 124 -6.19 9.61 -16.13
C ASN A 124 -7.29 10.00 -15.15
N ILE A 125 -7.84 9.02 -14.45
CA ILE A 125 -8.87 9.22 -13.43
C ILE A 125 -8.23 9.04 -12.07
N VAL A 126 -8.49 9.95 -11.14
CA VAL A 126 -7.99 9.82 -9.77
C VAL A 126 -8.95 8.93 -8.99
N SER A 127 -8.46 7.82 -8.44
CA SER A 127 -9.23 6.94 -7.56
C SER A 127 -9.61 7.66 -6.25
N ILE A 128 -10.52 7.08 -5.49
CA ILE A 128 -10.91 7.61 -4.18
C ILE A 128 -9.71 7.68 -3.23
N GLU A 129 -8.76 6.76 -3.34
CA GLU A 129 -7.51 6.79 -2.57
C GLU A 129 -6.55 7.91 -3.02
N GLY A 130 -6.72 8.46 -4.23
CA GLY A 130 -5.90 9.54 -4.75
C GLY A 130 -4.80 9.12 -5.72
N PHE A 131 -4.73 7.84 -6.07
CA PHE A 131 -3.86 7.33 -7.13
C PHE A 131 -4.45 7.56 -8.50
N SER A 132 -3.61 7.85 -9.49
CA SER A 132 -4.09 8.01 -10.87
C SER A 132 -4.24 6.64 -11.52
N ILE A 133 -5.39 6.36 -12.10
CA ILE A 133 -5.71 5.15 -12.86
C ILE A 133 -5.83 5.54 -14.33
N HIS A 134 -5.09 4.85 -15.19
CA HIS A 134 -5.15 5.01 -16.63
C HIS A 134 -5.60 3.72 -17.28
N THR A 135 -6.57 3.80 -18.18
CA THR A 135 -7.02 2.64 -18.97
C THR A 135 -6.76 2.90 -20.45
N ASP A 136 -5.96 2.06 -21.11
CA ASP A 136 -5.67 2.17 -22.54
C ASP A 136 -6.84 1.71 -23.43
N SER A 137 -6.74 1.93 -24.74
CA SER A 137 -7.76 1.52 -25.72
C SER A 137 -7.99 0.01 -25.81
N LYS A 138 -7.05 -0.80 -25.35
CA LYS A 138 -7.18 -2.26 -25.29
C LYS A 138 -7.81 -2.72 -23.97
N GLY A 139 -8.01 -1.81 -23.02
CA GLY A 139 -8.52 -2.07 -21.67
C GLY A 139 -7.44 -2.40 -20.66
N GLY A 140 -6.15 -2.22 -20.99
CA GLY A 140 -5.04 -2.34 -20.07
C GLY A 140 -5.02 -1.20 -19.06
N ILE A 141 -4.85 -1.52 -17.78
CA ILE A 141 -4.88 -0.60 -16.67
C ILE A 141 -3.46 -0.42 -16.13
N THR A 142 -3.07 0.83 -15.90
CA THR A 142 -1.82 1.20 -15.21
C THR A 142 -2.10 2.25 -14.16
N THR A 143 -1.33 2.26 -13.08
CA THR A 143 -1.41 3.25 -12.01
C THR A 143 -0.27 4.27 -12.11
N ASN A 144 -0.55 5.50 -11.65
CA ASN A 144 0.41 6.59 -11.50
C ASN A 144 1.34 6.80 -12.71
N PRO A 145 0.82 6.86 -13.96
CA PRO A 145 1.67 6.94 -15.14
C PRO A 145 2.60 8.15 -15.09
N GLY A 146 3.90 7.90 -15.17
CA GLY A 146 4.93 8.95 -15.19
C GLY A 146 5.16 9.67 -13.84
N LEU A 147 4.62 9.17 -12.74
CA LEU A 147 4.78 9.81 -11.43
C LEU A 147 6.19 9.69 -10.87
N THR A 148 6.73 8.47 -10.85
CA THR A 148 8.00 8.16 -10.22
C THR A 148 8.97 7.59 -11.24
N LYS A 149 10.20 8.12 -11.26
CA LYS A 149 11.28 7.55 -12.06
C LYS A 149 11.60 6.15 -11.51
N THR A 150 11.47 5.14 -12.33
CA THR A 150 11.69 3.73 -11.98
C THR A 150 12.66 3.12 -12.98
N ASP A 151 13.50 2.20 -12.51
CA ASP A 151 14.43 1.48 -13.40
C ASP A 151 13.72 0.35 -14.14
N VAL A 152 12.67 -0.20 -13.52
CA VAL A 152 11.82 -1.24 -14.08
C VAL A 152 10.44 -0.67 -14.37
N ARG A 153 9.99 -0.78 -15.62
CA ARG A 153 8.65 -0.34 -16.03
C ARG A 153 7.62 -1.39 -15.59
N ALA A 154 6.68 -0.99 -14.73
CA ALA A 154 5.63 -1.87 -14.21
C ALA A 154 4.72 -2.49 -15.30
N GLY A 155 4.58 -1.84 -16.46
CA GLY A 155 3.74 -2.35 -17.54
C GLY A 155 2.24 -2.27 -17.22
N THR A 156 1.44 -3.13 -17.84
CA THR A 156 -0.01 -3.26 -17.57
C THR A 156 -0.20 -4.07 -16.29
N GLN A 157 -0.90 -3.53 -15.30
CA GLN A 157 -1.17 -4.20 -14.03
C GLN A 157 -2.38 -5.11 -14.08
N ALA A 158 -3.46 -4.65 -14.71
CA ALA A 158 -4.69 -5.41 -14.90
C ALA A 158 -5.31 -5.07 -16.26
N ARG A 159 -6.31 -5.84 -16.69
CA ARG A 159 -7.10 -5.58 -17.88
C ARG A 159 -8.59 -5.66 -17.57
N LEU A 160 -9.36 -4.76 -18.17
CA LEU A 160 -10.82 -4.89 -18.25
C LEU A 160 -11.16 -6.19 -18.98
N LEU A 161 -11.89 -7.08 -18.31
CA LEU A 161 -12.42 -8.28 -18.92
C LEU A 161 -13.51 -7.90 -19.92
N LYS A 162 -13.55 -8.62 -21.04
CA LYS A 162 -14.49 -8.39 -22.14
C LYS A 162 -15.45 -9.56 -22.31
N ASP A 163 -16.69 -9.25 -22.68
CA ASP A 163 -17.68 -10.24 -23.06
C ASP A 163 -17.38 -10.86 -24.44
N LYS A 164 -18.22 -11.80 -24.88
CA LYS A 164 -18.11 -12.44 -26.20
C LYS A 164 -18.20 -11.48 -27.38
N ARG A 165 -18.66 -10.24 -27.17
CA ARG A 165 -18.78 -9.17 -28.16
C ARG A 165 -17.62 -8.17 -28.09
N GLY A 166 -16.62 -8.44 -27.25
CA GLY A 166 -15.45 -7.57 -27.06
C GLY A 166 -15.73 -6.32 -26.23
N LYS A 167 -16.88 -6.22 -25.55
CA LYS A 167 -17.22 -5.08 -24.69
C LYS A 167 -16.82 -5.35 -23.24
N PRO A 168 -16.32 -4.34 -22.48
CA PRO A 168 -16.04 -4.51 -21.05
C PRO A 168 -17.22 -5.10 -20.29
N ILE A 169 -16.98 -6.11 -19.46
CA ILE A 169 -18.02 -6.75 -18.64
C ILE A 169 -18.43 -5.78 -17.54
N ARG A 170 -19.68 -5.31 -17.65
CA ARG A 170 -20.28 -4.31 -16.77
C ARG A 170 -21.38 -4.94 -15.92
N VAL A 171 -21.33 -4.73 -14.61
CA VAL A 171 -22.40 -5.09 -13.67
C VAL A 171 -23.05 -3.79 -13.15
N PRO A 172 -24.34 -3.53 -13.43
CA PRO A 172 -25.00 -2.30 -12.98
C PRO A 172 -25.24 -2.32 -11.46
N ALA A 173 -25.04 -1.16 -10.82
CA ALA A 173 -25.43 -0.90 -9.44
C ALA A 173 -26.36 0.33 -9.39
N SER A 174 -27.12 0.50 -8.30
CA SER A 174 -27.99 1.65 -8.06
C SER A 174 -27.20 2.95 -7.96
N ASN A 175 -26.13 2.97 -7.19
CA ASN A 175 -25.21 4.10 -6.99
C ASN A 175 -23.91 3.96 -7.81
N GLY A 176 -23.97 3.30 -8.99
CA GLY A 176 -22.78 3.18 -9.81
C GLY A 176 -22.73 2.05 -10.83
N VAL A 177 -21.52 1.51 -10.97
CA VAL A 177 -21.18 0.44 -11.90
C VAL A 177 -19.95 -0.33 -11.42
N VAL A 178 -19.92 -1.64 -11.67
CA VAL A 178 -18.74 -2.47 -11.47
C VAL A 178 -18.23 -3.00 -12.81
N TYR A 179 -16.93 -2.86 -13.07
CA TYR A 179 -16.24 -3.50 -14.19
C TYR A 179 -15.31 -4.59 -13.68
N LYS A 180 -15.34 -5.77 -14.30
CA LYS A 180 -14.47 -6.87 -13.92
C LYS A 180 -13.07 -6.68 -14.48
N ILE A 181 -12.05 -6.90 -13.66
CA ILE A 181 -10.64 -6.89 -14.07
C ILE A 181 -9.97 -8.22 -13.74
N ASP A 182 -8.91 -8.53 -14.49
CA ASP A 182 -8.18 -9.80 -14.35
C ASP A 182 -7.12 -9.78 -13.25
N ASN A 183 -6.78 -8.64 -12.64
CA ASN A 183 -5.76 -8.59 -11.59
C ASN A 183 -6.05 -7.51 -10.55
N ILE A 184 -5.37 -7.58 -9.42
CA ILE A 184 -5.40 -6.55 -8.38
C ILE A 184 -4.46 -5.41 -8.77
N LEU A 185 -4.89 -4.17 -8.56
CA LEU A 185 -4.06 -2.98 -8.80
C LEU A 185 -3.07 -2.78 -7.66
N ASP A 186 -1.79 -2.61 -8.03
CA ASP A 186 -0.71 -2.26 -7.12
C ASP A 186 -0.21 -0.83 -7.37
N PRO A 187 -0.86 0.17 -6.78
CA PRO A 187 -0.43 1.54 -6.97
C PRO A 187 0.95 1.79 -6.37
N LEU A 188 1.40 1.02 -5.37
CA LEU A 188 2.63 1.27 -4.63
C LEU A 188 3.86 1.02 -5.47
N LEU A 189 3.88 -0.05 -6.27
CA LEU A 189 4.97 -0.31 -7.21
C LEU A 189 5.24 0.90 -8.13
N THR A 190 4.18 1.52 -8.67
CA THR A 190 4.32 2.70 -9.56
C THR A 190 4.52 4.01 -8.81
N TYR A 191 4.14 4.06 -7.52
CA TYR A 191 4.29 5.23 -6.67
C TYR A 191 5.69 5.33 -6.07
N PHE A 192 6.25 4.22 -5.57
CA PHE A 192 7.60 4.15 -5.03
C PHE A 192 8.64 3.81 -6.10
N GLY A 193 8.27 3.04 -7.11
CA GLY A 193 9.17 2.56 -8.15
C GLY A 193 9.92 1.31 -7.74
N GLU A 194 10.71 0.79 -8.68
CA GLU A 194 11.53 -0.41 -8.52
C GLU A 194 12.96 -0.14 -9.03
N ASP A 195 13.94 -0.56 -8.24
CA ASP A 195 15.36 -0.56 -8.62
C ASP A 195 15.74 -1.83 -9.40
N SER A 196 16.63 -1.70 -10.38
CA SER A 196 16.97 -2.81 -11.28
C SER A 196 17.79 -3.90 -10.60
N ALA A 197 17.29 -5.14 -10.56
CA ALA A 197 18.05 -6.30 -10.11
C ALA A 197 19.37 -6.52 -10.88
N LYS A 198 19.46 -6.07 -12.15
CA LYS A 198 20.65 -6.27 -13.01
C LYS A 198 21.87 -5.48 -12.54
N ASN A 199 21.63 -4.35 -11.87
CA ASN A 199 22.68 -3.46 -11.39
C ASN A 199 23.19 -3.86 -10.00
N HIS A 200 22.42 -4.69 -9.26
CA HIS A 200 22.67 -4.99 -7.85
C HIS A 200 22.68 -6.51 -7.63
N ARG A 201 23.79 -7.17 -8.03
CA ARG A 201 23.93 -8.64 -7.95
C ARG A 201 24.12 -9.17 -6.53
N SER A 202 24.53 -8.33 -5.59
CA SER A 202 24.80 -8.73 -4.21
C SER A 202 24.63 -7.54 -3.25
N LEU A 203 24.27 -7.83 -2.00
CA LEU A 203 24.22 -6.82 -0.94
C LEU A 203 25.60 -6.18 -0.70
N PRO A 204 25.69 -4.86 -0.45
CA PRO A 204 26.96 -4.18 -0.11
C PRO A 204 27.64 -4.78 1.12
N THR A 205 28.96 -4.71 1.26
CA THR A 205 29.65 -5.20 2.46
C THR A 205 29.12 -4.53 3.74
N ILE A 206 28.97 -5.30 4.82
CA ILE A 206 28.53 -4.76 6.11
C ILE A 206 29.70 -4.03 6.77
N LYS A 207 29.48 -2.77 7.14
CA LYS A 207 30.36 -2.04 8.05
C LYS A 207 29.97 -2.34 9.50
N HIS A 208 30.93 -2.63 10.37
CA HIS A 208 30.68 -2.90 11.79
C HIS A 208 31.16 -1.73 12.66
N THR A 209 30.27 -1.19 13.49
CA THR A 209 30.56 -0.11 14.45
C THR A 209 29.96 -0.46 15.81
N PRO A 210 30.56 -1.41 16.55
CA PRO A 210 29.98 -1.97 17.77
C PRO A 210 29.81 -0.97 18.91
N SER A 211 30.46 0.20 18.85
CA SER A 211 30.30 1.30 19.81
C SER A 211 29.03 2.14 19.60
N LYS A 212 28.34 1.98 18.46
CA LYS A 212 27.15 2.77 18.09
C LYS A 212 25.89 1.92 18.17
N SER A 213 24.79 2.48 18.65
CA SER A 213 23.45 1.88 18.48
C SER A 213 22.92 2.08 17.05
N MET A 214 21.84 1.40 16.68
CA MET A 214 21.10 1.65 15.44
C MET A 214 20.65 3.12 15.34
N LYS A 215 20.24 3.72 16.46
CA LYS A 215 19.90 5.15 16.52
C LYS A 215 21.10 6.03 16.20
N ASP A 216 22.28 5.72 16.75
CA ASP A 216 23.52 6.48 16.48
C ASP A 216 23.97 6.34 15.02
N ILE A 217 23.83 5.15 14.44
CA ILE A 217 24.13 4.89 13.03
C ILE A 217 23.19 5.70 12.14
N LEU A 218 21.88 5.67 12.42
CA LEU A 218 20.89 6.46 11.71
C LEU A 218 21.12 7.98 11.87
N ALA A 219 21.56 8.42 13.05
CA ALA A 219 21.90 9.82 13.29
C ALA A 219 23.10 10.29 12.45
N ALA A 220 24.08 9.41 12.26
CA ALA A 220 25.33 9.71 11.57
C ALA A 220 25.24 9.67 10.04
N ASP A 221 24.18 9.12 9.45
CA ASP A 221 24.01 9.05 7.99
C ASP A 221 23.20 10.24 7.46
N PRO A 222 23.83 11.23 6.78
CA PRO A 222 23.14 12.43 6.31
C PRO A 222 22.06 12.12 5.26
N GLU A 223 22.17 11.01 4.53
CA GLU A 223 21.19 10.60 3.51
C GLU A 223 19.93 9.98 4.13
N THR A 224 19.84 9.91 5.45
CA THR A 224 18.67 9.38 6.17
C THR A 224 18.01 10.43 7.05
N SER A 225 18.45 11.69 6.98
CA SER A 225 17.92 12.79 7.78
C SER A 225 16.42 12.95 7.62
N ARG A 226 15.89 12.83 6.41
CA ARG A 226 14.45 12.93 6.14
C ARG A 226 13.67 11.79 6.79
N ALA A 227 14.15 10.56 6.68
CA ALA A 227 13.53 9.41 7.32
C ALA A 227 13.50 9.55 8.85
N ARG A 228 14.59 10.07 9.42
CA ARG A 228 14.71 10.34 10.85
C ARG A 228 13.72 11.41 11.32
N ASP A 229 13.58 12.51 10.57
CA ASP A 229 12.62 13.56 10.90
C ASP A 229 11.18 13.03 10.88
N LEU A 230 10.80 12.31 9.82
CA LEU A 230 9.50 11.66 9.72
C LEU A 230 9.25 10.71 10.89
N LEU A 231 10.23 9.87 11.22
CA LEU A 231 10.15 8.93 12.33
C LEU A 231 9.92 9.65 13.67
N TYR A 232 10.61 10.76 13.93
CA TYR A 232 10.38 11.55 15.15
C TYR A 232 9.00 12.21 15.18
N THR A 233 8.44 12.55 14.01
CA THR A 233 7.09 13.10 13.92
C THR A 233 6.01 12.03 14.17
N VAL A 234 6.06 10.89 13.48
CA VAL A 234 4.94 9.91 13.50
C VAL A 234 5.14 8.75 14.47
N ALA A 235 6.37 8.50 14.92
CA ALA A 235 6.70 7.40 15.82
C ALA A 235 7.94 7.71 16.72
N PRO A 236 7.91 8.77 17.53
CA PRO A 236 9.05 9.16 18.37
C PRO A 236 9.51 8.05 19.34
N TRP A 237 8.57 7.21 19.79
CA TRP A 237 8.85 6.04 20.62
C TRP A 237 9.72 5.00 19.91
N PHE A 238 9.68 4.90 18.58
CA PHE A 238 10.41 3.88 17.84
C PHE A 238 11.92 4.09 17.92
N ALA A 239 12.38 5.35 17.78
CA ALA A 239 13.78 5.69 17.93
C ALA A 239 14.31 5.32 19.33
N ARG A 240 13.55 5.61 20.38
CA ARG A 240 13.93 5.32 21.78
C ARG A 240 13.81 3.83 22.12
N ASP A 241 12.68 3.22 21.82
CA ASP A 241 12.31 1.89 22.35
C ASP A 241 12.73 0.73 21.43
N ARG A 242 13.20 1.04 20.21
CA ARG A 242 13.64 0.03 19.24
C ARG A 242 15.06 0.28 18.77
N LEU A 243 15.38 1.51 18.33
CA LEU A 243 16.69 1.81 17.74
C LEU A 243 17.77 2.10 18.80
N ASP A 244 17.40 2.53 20.00
CA ASP A 244 18.32 2.82 21.11
C ASP A 244 18.34 1.76 22.22
N MET A 245 17.65 0.63 21.99
CA MET A 245 17.51 -0.39 23.02
C MET A 245 18.87 -1.06 23.29
N SER A 246 19.33 -1.02 24.54
CA SER A 246 20.51 -1.77 24.99
C SER A 246 20.10 -3.21 25.33
N PHE A 247 20.81 -4.19 24.75
CA PHE A 247 20.62 -5.58 25.14
C PHE A 247 21.58 -5.89 26.29
N SER A 248 21.06 -6.10 27.49
CA SER A 248 21.83 -6.62 28.62
C SER A 248 22.14 -8.10 28.40
N GLY A 249 23.33 -8.43 27.88
CA GLY A 249 23.82 -9.80 27.76
C GLY A 249 24.64 -10.08 26.50
N ARG A 250 25.40 -11.20 26.51
CA ARG A 250 26.31 -11.68 25.43
C ARG A 250 25.59 -12.10 24.13
N ARG A 251 24.62 -11.33 23.63
CA ARG A 251 23.78 -11.65 22.45
C ARG A 251 24.26 -10.99 21.14
N THR A 252 25.57 -10.81 20.95
CA THR A 252 26.12 -10.11 19.77
C THR A 252 25.70 -10.72 18.43
N LYS A 253 25.63 -12.06 18.32
CA LYS A 253 25.18 -12.78 17.11
C LYS A 253 23.67 -12.73 16.87
N GLU A 254 22.85 -12.55 17.90
CA GLU A 254 21.39 -12.44 17.74
C GLU A 254 20.94 -11.00 17.44
N ASN A 255 21.72 -10.02 17.90
CA ASN A 255 21.49 -8.61 17.63
C ASN A 255 21.76 -8.29 16.16
N SER A 256 22.79 -8.88 15.54
CA SER A 256 23.07 -8.71 14.11
C SER A 256 21.96 -9.22 13.19
N LYS A 257 20.96 -9.95 13.72
CA LYS A 257 19.77 -10.35 12.97
C LYS A 257 18.68 -9.29 12.97
N VAL A 258 18.72 -8.30 13.86
CA VAL A 258 17.77 -7.17 13.85
C VAL A 258 18.20 -6.20 12.76
N VAL A 259 17.28 -5.88 11.85
CA VAL A 259 17.53 -4.99 10.72
C VAL A 259 16.44 -3.92 10.69
N TYR A 260 16.85 -2.69 10.39
CA TYR A 260 15.94 -1.64 9.96
C TYR A 260 16.35 -1.17 8.56
N LEU A 261 15.48 -1.41 7.59
CA LEU A 261 15.60 -0.83 6.25
C LEU A 261 15.09 0.61 6.30
N VAL A 262 15.98 1.57 6.06
CA VAL A 262 15.67 3.00 6.11
C VAL A 262 15.73 3.61 4.71
N PRO A 263 14.63 4.19 4.20
CA PRO A 263 14.64 4.91 2.93
C PRO A 263 15.64 6.08 2.95
N SER A 264 16.38 6.26 1.85
CA SER A 264 17.22 7.45 1.65
C SER A 264 16.36 8.72 1.48
N ASN A 265 16.99 9.89 1.58
CA ASN A 265 16.33 11.17 1.31
C ASN A 265 15.74 11.22 -0.10
N GLU A 266 16.46 10.64 -1.08
CA GLU A 266 16.01 10.51 -2.46
C GLU A 266 14.78 9.60 -2.57
N ALA A 267 14.79 8.44 -1.89
CA ALA A 267 13.66 7.52 -1.83
C ALA A 267 12.38 8.17 -1.28
N LEU A 268 12.52 9.18 -0.42
CA LEU A 268 11.42 9.88 0.25
C LEU A 268 10.92 11.12 -0.49
N LYS A 269 11.44 11.46 -1.68
CA LYS A 269 10.89 12.56 -2.50
C LYS A 269 9.38 12.46 -2.75
N PRO A 270 8.76 11.27 -2.90
CA PRO A 270 7.31 11.14 -3.00
C PRO A 270 6.53 11.53 -1.73
N PHE A 271 7.16 11.52 -0.55
CA PHE A 271 6.55 11.95 0.71
C PHE A 271 6.49 13.48 0.77
N THR A 272 5.43 14.02 0.17
CA THR A 272 5.14 15.47 0.18
C THR A 272 4.61 15.92 1.54
N LYS A 273 4.44 17.24 1.74
CA LYS A 273 3.74 17.80 2.92
C LYS A 273 2.37 17.16 3.20
N ALA A 274 1.68 16.70 2.15
CA ALA A 274 0.42 15.99 2.33
C ALA A 274 0.64 14.65 3.07
N ALA A 275 1.71 13.91 2.77
CA ALA A 275 2.11 12.68 3.46
C ALA A 275 2.29 12.86 4.96
N GLU A 276 2.78 14.04 5.31
CA GLU A 276 3.06 14.44 6.69
C GLU A 276 1.88 15.07 7.40
N ALA A 277 0.74 15.26 6.72
CA ALA A 277 -0.45 15.80 7.36
C ALA A 277 -0.93 14.84 8.48
N PRO A 278 -1.45 15.35 9.60
CA PRO A 278 -1.89 14.52 10.73
C PRO A 278 -2.85 13.39 10.35
N GLY A 279 -3.74 13.62 9.37
CA GLY A 279 -4.67 12.62 8.87
C GLY A 279 -4.03 11.42 8.15
N ASN A 280 -2.75 11.49 7.80
CA ASN A 280 -1.99 10.42 7.15
C ASN A 280 -0.90 9.82 8.05
N ALA A 281 -0.84 10.21 9.33
CA ALA A 281 0.22 9.80 10.24
C ALA A 281 0.36 8.28 10.35
N ASP A 282 -0.75 7.53 10.35
CA ASP A 282 -0.74 6.07 10.42
C ASP A 282 -0.15 5.41 9.18
N THR A 283 -0.53 5.87 7.99
CA THR A 283 0.00 5.39 6.71
C THR A 283 1.48 5.72 6.57
N THR A 284 1.87 6.95 6.91
CA THR A 284 3.28 7.37 6.91
C THR A 284 4.10 6.56 7.91
N ARG A 285 3.56 6.32 9.11
CA ARG A 285 4.18 5.45 10.11
C ARG A 285 4.35 4.01 9.60
N PHE A 286 3.35 3.46 8.95
CA PHE A 286 3.43 2.11 8.34
C PHE A 286 4.62 2.02 7.38
N PHE A 287 4.72 2.91 6.40
CA PHE A 287 5.76 2.83 5.38
C PHE A 287 7.17 3.07 5.95
N ILE A 288 7.34 4.04 6.85
CA ILE A 288 8.65 4.33 7.45
C ILE A 288 9.11 3.18 8.37
N MET A 289 8.19 2.40 8.92
CA MET A 289 8.51 1.30 9.85
C MET A 289 8.45 -0.09 9.22
N ALA A 290 7.94 -0.22 7.98
CA ALA A 290 7.77 -1.50 7.30
C ALA A 290 9.08 -2.31 7.21
N GLY A 291 10.22 -1.62 7.07
CA GLY A 291 11.55 -2.19 6.99
C GLY A 291 12.14 -2.72 8.31
N PHE A 292 11.45 -2.62 9.44
CA PHE A 292 11.97 -3.09 10.73
C PHE A 292 11.59 -4.53 11.03
N GLY A 293 12.59 -5.38 11.24
CA GLY A 293 12.35 -6.80 11.47
C GLY A 293 13.58 -7.60 11.85
N ARG A 294 13.45 -8.92 11.75
CA ARG A 294 14.55 -9.87 11.94
C ARG A 294 14.85 -10.62 10.66
N ILE A 295 16.11 -10.67 10.27
CA ILE A 295 16.56 -11.49 9.15
C ILE A 295 16.52 -12.97 9.51
N ASP A 296 15.98 -13.77 8.60
CA ASP A 296 15.85 -15.21 8.66
C ASP A 296 16.06 -15.80 7.26
N GLY A 297 17.27 -16.27 6.98
CA GLY A 297 17.70 -16.68 5.64
C GLY A 297 17.61 -15.52 4.64
N ARG A 298 16.81 -15.70 3.59
CA ARG A 298 16.55 -14.69 2.55
C ARG A 298 15.35 -13.78 2.84
N HIS A 299 14.84 -13.76 4.07
CA HIS A 299 13.68 -12.96 4.41
C HIS A 299 13.95 -12.09 5.62
N ILE A 300 13.35 -10.90 5.64
CA ILE A 300 13.19 -10.11 6.85
C ILE A 300 11.75 -10.30 7.32
N LYS A 301 11.58 -10.91 8.50
CA LYS A 301 10.28 -11.01 9.17
C LYS A 301 9.97 -9.64 9.77
N GLY A 302 9.20 -8.84 9.03
CA GLY A 302 8.76 -7.53 9.45
C GLY A 302 7.77 -7.64 10.61
N ARG A 303 7.75 -6.63 11.48
CA ARG A 303 6.77 -6.59 12.59
C ARG A 303 5.32 -6.44 12.14
N ALA A 304 5.10 -6.00 10.91
CA ALA A 304 3.78 -5.85 10.31
C ALA A 304 3.21 -7.17 9.72
N GLY A 305 3.86 -8.32 9.95
CA GLY A 305 3.42 -9.62 9.42
C GLY A 305 3.89 -9.90 7.99
N PHE A 306 4.39 -8.89 7.28
CA PHE A 306 4.99 -9.05 5.95
C PHE A 306 6.37 -9.70 6.04
N LYS A 307 6.61 -10.67 5.15
CA LYS A 307 7.93 -11.24 4.90
C LYS A 307 8.54 -10.46 3.74
N LEU A 308 9.63 -9.75 4.00
CA LEU A 308 10.33 -8.99 2.97
C LEU A 308 11.43 -9.88 2.39
N GLU A 309 11.33 -10.22 1.11
CA GLU A 309 12.32 -11.03 0.42
C GLU A 309 13.58 -10.23 0.11
N VAL A 310 14.73 -10.85 0.36
CA VAL A 310 16.06 -10.35 0.08
C VAL A 310 16.61 -11.15 -1.10
N GLU A 311 16.75 -10.50 -2.24
CA GLU A 311 17.22 -11.12 -3.48
C GLU A 311 18.30 -10.23 -4.13
N GLY A 312 19.46 -10.83 -4.41
CA GLY A 312 20.61 -10.10 -4.93
C GLY A 312 21.04 -8.97 -3.98
N GLY A 313 21.11 -7.75 -4.50
CA GLY A 313 21.37 -6.53 -3.73
C GLY A 313 20.12 -5.78 -3.29
N ARG A 314 18.93 -6.39 -3.36
CA ARG A 314 17.64 -5.73 -3.06
C ARG A 314 16.91 -6.36 -1.89
N VAL A 315 16.00 -5.58 -1.33
CA VAL A 315 14.89 -6.06 -0.50
C VAL A 315 13.59 -5.57 -1.13
N MET A 316 12.72 -6.50 -1.53
CA MET A 316 11.52 -6.18 -2.33
C MET A 316 11.89 -5.35 -3.58
N ASN A 317 11.22 -4.21 -3.77
CA ASN A 317 11.43 -3.25 -4.85
C ASN A 317 12.70 -2.37 -4.70
N ALA A 318 13.37 -2.41 -3.55
CA ALA A 318 14.38 -1.42 -3.18
C ALA A 318 15.80 -2.00 -3.19
N GLU A 319 16.74 -1.29 -3.81
CA GLU A 319 18.17 -1.54 -3.65
C GLU A 319 18.59 -1.29 -2.20
N VAL A 320 19.48 -2.15 -1.68
CA VAL A 320 20.24 -1.86 -0.46
C VAL A 320 21.52 -1.12 -0.85
N GLU A 321 21.56 0.18 -0.59
CA GLU A 321 22.68 1.06 -0.93
C GLU A 321 23.85 0.92 0.07
N LYS A 322 23.52 0.69 1.35
CA LYS A 322 24.50 0.68 2.44
C LYS A 322 24.03 -0.20 3.59
N ARG A 323 24.97 -0.90 4.24
CA ARG A 323 24.71 -1.70 5.45
C ARG A 323 25.71 -1.38 6.56
N GLU A 324 25.21 -1.02 7.74
CA GLU A 324 26.03 -0.74 8.92
C GLU A 324 25.41 -1.38 10.16
N CYS A 325 26.18 -2.18 10.90
CA CYS A 325 25.74 -2.89 12.11
C CYS A 325 26.41 -2.33 13.36
N GLY A 326 25.57 -2.02 14.34
CA GLY A 326 25.95 -1.52 15.65
C GLY A 326 25.82 -2.57 16.76
N SER A 327 25.74 -2.08 18.00
CA SER A 327 25.63 -2.90 19.20
C SER A 327 24.31 -3.67 19.32
N ASN A 328 23.22 -3.13 18.75
CA ASN A 328 21.86 -3.63 18.93
C ASN A 328 21.15 -4.01 17.61
N GLY A 329 21.82 -3.92 16.47
CA GLY A 329 21.29 -4.35 15.17
C GLY A 329 21.92 -3.60 13.99
N CYS A 330 21.29 -3.69 12.82
CA CYS A 330 21.83 -3.15 11.58
C CYS A 330 20.87 -2.15 10.91
N ILE A 331 21.40 -1.02 10.48
CA ILE A 331 20.73 -0.07 9.59
C ILE A 331 21.12 -0.40 8.15
N TRP A 332 20.14 -0.64 7.30
CA TRP A 332 20.33 -0.82 5.86
C TRP A 332 19.66 0.35 5.15
N ARG A 333 20.44 1.21 4.51
CA ARG A 333 19.88 2.32 3.73
C ARG A 333 19.41 1.79 2.39
N ILE A 334 18.20 2.14 1.99
CA ILE A 334 17.56 1.63 0.77
C ILE A 334 17.16 2.76 -0.19
N GLY A 335 17.22 2.48 -1.49
CA GLY A 335 16.98 3.43 -2.57
C GLY A 335 15.51 3.75 -2.84
N ARG A 336 14.59 2.97 -2.25
CA ARG A 336 13.13 3.13 -2.40
C ARG A 336 12.44 2.94 -1.07
N VAL A 337 11.23 3.47 -0.95
CA VAL A 337 10.31 3.05 0.12
C VAL A 337 9.83 1.64 -0.19
N ILE A 338 9.81 0.78 0.84
CA ILE A 338 9.42 -0.62 0.69
C ILE A 338 7.95 -0.71 0.30
N ASP A 339 7.71 -1.29 -0.85
CA ASP A 339 6.43 -1.85 -1.22
C ASP A 339 6.27 -3.22 -0.54
N SER A 340 5.43 -3.27 0.49
CA SER A 340 5.22 -4.49 1.31
C SER A 340 4.41 -5.56 0.59
N VAL A 341 3.83 -5.25 -0.58
CA VAL A 341 3.08 -6.17 -1.43
C VAL A 341 3.75 -6.41 -2.79
N TYR A 342 5.00 -5.95 -2.94
CA TYR A 342 5.78 -6.13 -4.16
C TYR A 342 5.85 -7.60 -4.59
N GLY A 343 5.57 -7.85 -5.87
CA GLY A 343 5.60 -9.17 -6.50
C GLY A 343 4.46 -10.11 -6.08
N LEU A 344 3.45 -9.62 -5.35
CA LEU A 344 2.27 -10.43 -5.02
C LEU A 344 1.23 -10.48 -6.15
N PHE A 345 1.14 -9.43 -6.95
CA PHE A 345 0.11 -9.25 -8.00
C PHE A 345 0.72 -9.35 -9.39
#